data_AF-A0A1I3G883-F1
#
_entry.id   AF-A0A1I3G883-F1
#
_cell.length_a   1.000
_cell.length_b   1.000
_cell.length_c   1.000
_cell.angle_alpha   90.00
_cell.angle_beta   90.00
_cell.angle_gamma   90.00
#
_symmetry.space_group_name_H-M   'P 1'
#
loop_
_entity.id
_entity.type
_entity.pdbx_description
1 polymer ?
#
loop_
_entity_poly.entity_id
_entity_poly.type
_entity_poly.pdbx_seq_one_letter_code
_entity_poly.pdbx_strand_id
1 'polypeptide(L)'
;MSNEIPSKETSRGTIVHYGACRYCGQHHSFEGIIDMTEEEKITKATSMCDCEEAIGETKRLEGVELAKKNVDKLLGKYAFAELLKPFAEELAKFHLDSLTVKVGNVTASMSYKDGKIIVKKKVTDESTLEA
;
A
#
# COMPACT_ATOMS: atom_id res chain seq x y z
N MET A 1 21.03 -35.41 25.03
CA MET A 1 21.49 -34.91 23.72
C MET A 1 20.75 -35.75 22.70
N SER A 2 19.79 -35.29 21.92
CA SER A 2 19.47 -33.92 21.48
C SER A 2 17.96 -33.81 21.28
N ASN A 3 17.45 -32.59 21.50
CA ASN A 3 16.12 -32.14 21.11
C ASN A 3 15.89 -32.32 19.62
N GLU A 4 14.63 -32.52 19.20
CA GLU A 4 14.03 -31.76 18.09
C GLU A 4 12.49 -31.90 18.10
N ILE A 5 11.82 -30.75 18.23
CA ILE A 5 10.38 -30.50 18.02
C ILE A 5 10.32 -29.44 16.89
N PRO A 6 9.19 -29.26 16.17
CA PRO A 6 8.78 -29.89 14.92
C PRO A 6 9.01 -29.00 13.67
N SER A 7 9.32 -29.55 12.50
CA SER A 7 9.37 -28.77 11.25
C SER A 7 7.97 -28.49 10.68
N LYS A 8 7.29 -27.51 11.27
CA LYS A 8 6.05 -26.95 10.74
C LYS A 8 6.39 -25.92 9.66
N GLU A 9 6.92 -26.36 8.53
CA GLU A 9 7.05 -25.53 7.32
C GLU A 9 6.23 -26.18 6.20
N THR A 10 5.01 -25.70 6.02
CA THR A 10 4.17 -26.03 4.88
C THR A 10 4.83 -25.47 3.62
N SER A 11 5.62 -26.30 2.93
CA SER A 11 6.08 -26.06 1.57
C SER A 11 4.86 -26.05 0.64
N ARG A 12 4.20 -24.89 0.51
CA ARG A 12 3.11 -24.72 -0.46
C ARG A 12 3.72 -24.83 -1.85
N GLY A 13 3.43 -25.92 -2.56
CA GLY A 13 3.87 -26.10 -3.95
C GLY A 13 3.36 -24.95 -4.83
N THR A 14 4.21 -24.49 -5.75
CA THR A 14 3.81 -23.53 -6.78
C THR A 14 3.36 -24.27 -8.04
N ILE A 15 2.32 -23.74 -8.70
CA ILE A 15 1.83 -24.22 -9.99
C ILE A 15 1.59 -23.04 -10.94
N VAL A 16 1.43 -23.34 -12.23
CA VAL A 16 1.00 -22.34 -13.21
C VAL A 16 -0.50 -22.12 -13.09
N HIS A 17 -0.88 -20.87 -12.85
CA HIS A 17 -2.26 -20.40 -12.84
C HIS A 17 -2.56 -19.60 -14.10
N TYR A 18 -3.85 -19.48 -14.38
CA TYR A 18 -4.39 -18.60 -15.41
C TYR A 18 -5.39 -17.66 -14.76
N GLY A 19 -5.35 -16.39 -15.13
CA GLY A 19 -6.34 -15.41 -14.71
C GLY A 19 -6.65 -14.46 -15.87
N ALA A 20 -7.86 -13.90 -15.86
CA ALA A 20 -8.25 -12.87 -16.81
C ALA A 20 -8.10 -11.49 -16.16
N CYS A 21 -7.60 -10.51 -16.91
CA CYS A 21 -7.66 -9.11 -16.53
C CYS A 21 -9.13 -8.70 -16.35
N ARG A 22 -9.46 -8.07 -15.21
CA ARG A 22 -10.85 -7.67 -14.91
C ARG A 22 -11.40 -6.58 -15.84
N TYR A 23 -10.52 -5.85 -16.53
CA TYR A 23 -10.91 -4.73 -17.39
C TYR A 23 -11.06 -5.17 -18.85
N CYS A 24 -10.01 -5.73 -19.46
CA CYS A 24 -10.01 -6.09 -20.88
C CYS A 24 -10.30 -7.57 -21.16
N GLY A 25 -10.33 -8.43 -20.13
CA GLY A 25 -10.57 -9.88 -20.27
C GLY A 25 -9.39 -10.68 -20.86
N GLN A 26 -8.25 -10.06 -21.14
CA GLN A 26 -7.06 -10.76 -21.60
C GLN A 26 -6.56 -11.75 -20.53
N HIS A 27 -6.19 -12.95 -20.97
CA HIS A 27 -5.72 -14.00 -20.08
C HIS A 27 -4.21 -13.95 -19.94
N HIS A 28 -3.73 -14.09 -18.71
CA HIS A 28 -2.31 -14.18 -18.39
C HIS A 28 -2.04 -15.46 -17.60
N SER A 29 -0.93 -16.13 -17.94
CA SER A 29 -0.39 -17.25 -17.17
C SER A 29 0.71 -16.76 -16.22
N PHE A 30 0.74 -17.27 -15.00
CA PHE A 30 1.78 -16.94 -14.02
C PHE A 30 1.97 -18.06 -13.00
N GLU A 31 3.13 -18.09 -12.36
CA GLU A 31 3.41 -19.01 -11.25
C GLU A 31 2.85 -18.46 -9.94
N GLY A 32 2.24 -19.32 -9.12
CA GLY A 32 1.69 -18.96 -7.82
C GLY A 32 1.45 -20.17 -6.93
N ILE A 33 1.11 -19.94 -5.66
CA ILE A 33 0.81 -21.01 -4.70
C ILE A 33 -0.44 -21.80 -5.12
N ILE A 34 -0.48 -23.09 -4.82
CA ILE A 34 -1.55 -24.00 -5.30
C ILE A 34 -2.98 -23.55 -4.93
N ASP A 35 -3.13 -22.86 -3.79
CA ASP A 35 -4.38 -22.49 -3.13
C ASP A 35 -4.88 -21.09 -3.47
N MET A 36 -4.37 -20.45 -4.54
CA MET A 36 -4.87 -19.15 -4.97
C MET A 36 -6.36 -19.20 -5.34
N THR A 37 -7.12 -18.28 -4.77
CA THR A 37 -8.52 -18.02 -5.11
C THR A 37 -8.64 -17.40 -6.50
N GLU A 38 -9.82 -17.49 -7.12
CA GLU A 38 -10.08 -16.86 -8.43
C GLU A 38 -9.87 -15.35 -8.39
N GLU A 39 -10.25 -14.68 -7.30
CA GLU A 39 -10.05 -13.24 -7.14
C GLU A 39 -8.56 -12.87 -7.07
N GLU A 40 -7.75 -13.68 -6.39
CA GLU A 40 -6.28 -13.49 -6.38
C GLU A 40 -5.68 -13.71 -7.77
N LYS A 41 -6.19 -14.69 -8.54
CA LYS A 41 -5.73 -14.92 -9.92
C LYS A 41 -6.11 -13.76 -10.84
N ILE A 42 -7.34 -13.25 -10.74
CA ILE A 42 -7.81 -12.07 -11.49
C ILE A 42 -6.97 -10.85 -11.12
N THR A 43 -6.73 -10.61 -9.83
CA THR A 43 -5.91 -9.49 -9.36
C THR A 43 -4.49 -9.59 -9.91
N LYS A 44 -3.89 -10.79 -9.88
CA LYS A 44 -2.55 -11.02 -10.41
C LYS A 44 -2.49 -10.83 -11.92
N ALA A 45 -3.42 -11.41 -12.67
CA ALA A 45 -3.53 -11.21 -14.11
C ALA A 45 -3.73 -9.74 -14.48
N THR A 46 -4.58 -9.03 -13.75
CA THR A 46 -4.81 -7.59 -13.93
C THR A 46 -3.53 -6.79 -13.69
N SER A 47 -2.75 -7.10 -12.65
CA SER A 47 -1.46 -6.43 -12.40
C SER A 47 -0.39 -6.66 -13.47
N MET A 48 -0.56 -7.69 -14.31
CA MET A 48 0.36 -8.05 -15.39
C MET A 48 -0.10 -7.55 -16.76
N CYS A 49 -1.33 -7.03 -16.84
CA CYS A 49 -1.92 -6.57 -18.09
C CYS A 49 -1.42 -5.16 -18.44
N ASP A 50 -1.34 -4.89 -19.75
CA ASP A 50 -0.89 -3.63 -20.33
C ASP A 50 -2.04 -2.72 -20.80
N CYS A 51 -3.29 -3.08 -20.51
CA CYS A 51 -4.43 -2.20 -20.78
C CYS A 51 -4.41 -0.97 -19.86
N GLU A 52 -4.97 0.14 -20.34
CA GLU A 52 -4.86 1.45 -19.68
C GLU A 52 -5.40 1.42 -18.23
N GLU A 53 -6.52 0.75 -18.02
CA GLU A 53 -7.17 0.61 -16.71
C GLU A 53 -6.33 -0.22 -15.74
N ALA A 54 -5.74 -1.33 -16.23
CA ALA A 54 -4.86 -2.18 -15.44
C ALA A 54 -3.57 -1.47 -15.04
N ILE A 55 -2.97 -0.71 -15.96
CA ILE A 55 -1.82 0.14 -15.67
C ILE A 55 -2.19 1.22 -14.64
N GLY A 56 -3.37 1.83 -14.79
CA GLY A 56 -3.89 2.81 -13.84
C GLY A 56 -4.07 2.24 -12.44
N GLU A 57 -4.71 1.07 -12.32
CA GLU A 57 -4.89 0.39 -11.04
C GLU A 57 -3.54 -0.01 -10.42
N THR A 58 -2.62 -0.56 -11.21
CA THR A 58 -1.30 -0.99 -10.73
C THR A 58 -0.52 0.20 -10.17
N LYS A 59 -0.42 1.30 -10.93
CA LYS A 59 0.24 2.54 -10.48
C LYS A 59 -0.40 3.10 -9.21
N ARG A 60 -1.74 3.03 -9.12
CA ARG A 60 -2.49 3.47 -7.95
C ARG A 60 -2.12 2.64 -6.71
N LEU A 61 -2.10 1.31 -6.81
CA LEU A 61 -1.73 0.40 -5.72
C LEU A 61 -0.26 0.57 -5.30
N GLU A 62 0.65 0.68 -6.26
CA GLU A 62 2.06 0.99 -5.99
C GLU A 62 2.23 2.32 -5.26
N GLY A 63 1.47 3.34 -5.66
CA GLY A 63 1.43 4.65 -5.01
C GLY A 63 0.97 4.57 -3.56
N VAL A 64 -0.04 3.75 -3.26
CA VAL A 64 -0.51 3.48 -1.90
C VAL A 64 0.59 2.85 -1.05
N GLU A 65 1.22 1.78 -1.54
CA GLU A 65 2.26 1.07 -0.80
C GLU A 65 3.50 1.94 -0.57
N LEU A 66 3.87 2.74 -1.57
CA LEU A 66 4.94 3.72 -1.42
C LEU A 66 4.59 4.80 -0.39
N ALA A 67 3.34 5.27 -0.36
CA ALA A 67 2.88 6.23 0.63
C ALA A 67 2.97 5.68 2.05
N LYS A 68 2.52 4.43 2.27
CA LYS A 68 2.63 3.74 3.57
C LYS A 68 4.09 3.65 4.04
N LYS A 69 5.00 3.24 3.15
CA LYS A 69 6.45 3.23 3.44
C LYS A 69 7.02 4.62 3.76
N ASN A 70 6.54 5.66 3.06
CA ASN A 70 6.96 7.04 3.31
C ASN A 70 6.42 7.58 4.65
N VAL A 71 5.21 7.18 5.06
CA VAL A 71 4.69 7.45 6.40
C VAL A 71 5.62 6.84 7.45
N ASP A 72 5.97 5.56 7.33
CA ASP A 72 6.92 4.91 8.24
C ASP A 72 8.26 5.64 8.30
N LYS A 73 8.82 5.98 7.14
CA LYS A 73 10.10 6.68 7.03
C LYS A 73 10.08 8.07 7.66
N LEU A 74 9.03 8.86 7.44
CA LEU A 74 8.98 10.27 7.87
C LEU A 74 8.44 10.45 9.29
N LEU A 75 7.52 9.56 9.68
CA LEU A 75 6.67 9.70 10.86
C LEU A 75 6.73 8.49 11.81
N GLY A 76 7.45 7.40 11.50
CA GLY A 76 7.42 6.16 12.27
C GLY A 76 7.81 6.27 13.76
N LYS A 77 8.39 7.39 14.20
CA LYS A 77 8.63 7.68 15.62
C LYS A 77 7.42 8.24 16.37
N TYR A 78 6.32 8.57 15.67
CA TYR A 78 5.12 9.15 16.24
C TYR A 78 4.00 8.12 16.27
N ALA A 79 3.33 7.98 17.42
CA ALA A 79 2.25 7.00 17.60
C ALA A 79 1.08 7.18 16.61
N PHE A 80 0.83 8.41 16.15
CA PHE A 80 -0.25 8.70 15.20
C PHE A 80 0.08 8.30 13.74
N ALA A 81 1.32 7.87 13.44
CA ALA A 81 1.72 7.54 12.07
C ALA A 81 0.91 6.38 11.48
N GLU A 82 0.59 5.36 12.27
CA GLU A 82 -0.23 4.23 11.83
C GLU A 82 -1.64 4.67 11.41
N LEU A 83 -2.18 5.73 12.01
CA LEU A 83 -3.51 6.26 11.69
C LEU A 83 -3.55 6.88 10.28
N LEU A 84 -2.41 7.25 9.70
CA LEU A 84 -2.33 7.88 8.38
C LEU A 84 -2.36 6.85 7.23
N LYS A 85 -1.95 5.60 7.46
CA LYS A 85 -1.82 4.57 6.41
C LYS A 85 -3.14 4.24 5.70
N PRO A 86 -4.29 4.08 6.38
CA PRO A 86 -5.56 3.83 5.70
C PRO A 86 -5.97 4.94 4.74
N PHE A 87 -5.59 6.19 5.03
CA PHE A 87 -5.92 7.33 4.17
C PHE A 87 -5.13 7.35 2.86
N ALA A 88 -4.03 6.60 2.74
CA ALA A 88 -3.36 6.42 1.45
C ALA A 88 -4.31 5.78 0.42
N GLU A 89 -5.10 4.80 0.84
CA GLU A 89 -6.06 4.10 -0.02
C GLU A 89 -7.22 5.02 -0.40
N GLU A 90 -7.73 5.78 0.56
CA GLU A 90 -8.84 6.74 0.33
C GLU A 90 -8.43 7.88 -0.61
N LEU A 91 -7.21 8.41 -0.47
CA LEU A 91 -6.63 9.38 -1.40
C LEU A 91 -6.51 8.79 -2.81
N ALA A 92 -6.08 7.53 -2.91
CA ALA A 92 -5.88 6.87 -4.20
C ALA A 92 -7.19 6.52 -4.91
N LYS A 93 -8.27 6.31 -4.17
CA LYS A 93 -9.63 6.05 -4.68
C LYS A 93 -10.42 7.35 -4.95
N PHE A 94 -9.80 8.53 -4.86
CA PHE A 94 -10.41 9.85 -5.06
C PHE A 94 -11.56 10.20 -4.09
N HIS A 95 -11.64 9.55 -2.92
CA HIS A 95 -12.61 9.93 -1.88
C HIS A 95 -12.13 11.13 -1.04
N LEU A 96 -10.85 11.47 -1.13
CA LEU A 96 -10.20 12.56 -0.40
C LEU A 96 -9.16 13.24 -1.30
N ASP A 97 -9.06 14.58 -1.24
CA ASP A 97 -8.01 15.34 -1.94
C ASP A 97 -6.74 15.45 -1.09
N SER A 98 -6.92 15.69 0.20
CA SER A 98 -5.84 15.81 1.17
C SER A 98 -6.30 15.53 2.60
N LEU A 99 -5.34 15.17 3.45
CA LEU A 99 -5.51 14.99 4.89
C LEU A 99 -4.39 15.74 5.60
N THR A 100 -4.70 16.43 6.69
CA THR A 100 -3.71 17.03 7.59
C THR A 100 -4.02 16.68 9.04
N VAL A 101 -3.00 16.21 9.76
CA VAL A 101 -3.07 15.86 11.18
C VAL A 101 -2.03 16.68 11.93
N LYS A 102 -2.47 17.44 12.95
CA LYS A 102 -1.59 18.19 13.86
C LYS A 102 -1.63 17.56 15.24
N VAL A 103 -0.46 17.20 15.77
CA VAL A 103 -0.29 16.68 17.13
C VAL A 103 0.84 17.46 17.79
N GLY A 104 0.48 18.29 18.77
CA GLY A 104 1.41 19.22 19.41
C GLY A 104 2.13 20.09 18.38
N ASN A 105 3.46 19.96 18.35
CA ASN A 105 4.34 20.73 17.49
C ASN A 105 4.61 20.08 16.11
N VAL A 106 3.96 18.96 15.80
CA VAL A 106 4.12 18.24 14.54
C VAL A 106 2.85 18.32 13.70
N THR A 107 2.99 18.66 12.44
CA THR A 107 1.93 18.60 11.43
C THR A 107 2.34 17.61 10.34
N ALA A 108 1.56 16.56 10.15
CA ALA A 108 1.68 15.63 9.04
C ALA A 108 0.59 15.92 8.00
N SER A 109 0.90 15.82 6.72
CA SER A 109 -0.10 15.93 5.65
C SER A 109 0.11 14.90 4.56
N MET A 110 -0.98 14.45 3.97
CA MET A 110 -1.02 13.57 2.81
C MET A 110 -1.90 14.21 1.74
N SER A 111 -1.49 14.17 0.48
CA SER A 111 -2.26 14.74 -0.63
C SER A 111 -2.03 13.92 -1.89
N TYR A 112 -3.04 13.82 -2.74
CA TYR A 112 -2.91 13.20 -4.05
C TYR A 112 -2.59 14.28 -5.10
N LYS A 113 -1.50 14.11 -5.84
CA LYS A 113 -1.08 15.04 -6.89
C LYS A 113 -0.41 14.30 -8.03
N ASP A 114 -0.89 14.50 -9.25
CA ASP A 114 -0.30 13.97 -10.49
C ASP A 114 -0.03 12.46 -10.44
N GLY A 115 -1.02 11.68 -9.96
CA GLY A 115 -0.87 10.23 -9.84
C GLY A 115 -0.08 9.74 -8.63
N LYS A 116 0.36 10.65 -7.75
CA LYS A 116 1.26 10.34 -6.62
C LYS A 116 0.67 10.82 -5.30
N ILE A 117 0.86 10.02 -4.26
CA ILE A 117 0.56 10.43 -2.89
C ILE A 117 1.80 11.10 -2.31
N ILE A 118 1.65 12.36 -1.91
CA ILE A 118 2.70 13.16 -1.30
C ILE A 118 2.50 13.18 0.22
N VAL A 119 3.50 12.70 0.96
CA VAL A 119 3.53 12.73 2.43
C VAL A 119 4.48 13.83 2.88
N LYS A 120 4.03 14.72 3.75
CA LYS A 120 4.85 15.81 4.32
C LYS A 120 4.80 15.79 5.84
N LYS A 121 5.92 16.18 6.46
CA LYS A 121 6.03 16.47 7.88
C LYS A 121 6.55 17.89 8.08
N LYS A 122 5.89 18.66 8.94
CA LYS A 122 6.34 19.96 9.45
C LYS A 122 6.47 19.87 10.97
N VAL A 123 7.55 20.41 11.51
CA VAL A 123 7.74 20.58 12.95
C VAL A 123 7.85 22.09 13.20
N THR A 124 7.13 22.59 14.19
CA THR A 124 7.13 24.02 14.56
C THR A 124 7.72 24.18 15.95
N ASP A 125 8.66 25.08 16.13
CA ASP A 125 9.09 25.51 17.48
C ASP A 125 8.28 26.75 17.85
N GLU A 126 7.47 26.64 18.91
CA GLU A 126 6.64 27.73 19.42
C GLU A 126 7.17 28.09 20.82
N SER A 127 7.61 29.33 21.00
CA SER A 127 8.08 29.86 22.28
C SER A 127 7.14 30.99 22.69
N THR A 128 6.36 30.75 23.75
CA THR A 128 5.45 31.75 24.31
C THR A 128 6.13 32.40 25.51
N LEU A 129 6.33 33.71 25.45
CA LEU A 129 6.69 34.53 26.61
C LEU A 129 5.41 35.20 27.09
N GLU A 130 4.93 34.83 28.28
CA GLU A 130 3.87 35.57 28.97
C GLU A 130 4.52 36.77 29.69
N ALA A 131 3.89 37.95 29.58
CA ALA A 131 4.30 39.18 30.26
C ALA A 131 3.48 39.39 31.53
#